data_AF-A0A354YV60-F1
#
_entry.id   AF-A0A354YV60-F1
#
_cell.length_a   1.000
_cell.length_b   1.000
_cell.length_c   1.000
_cell.angle_alpha   90.00
_cell.angle_beta   90.00
_cell.angle_gamma   90.00
#
_symmetry.space_group_name_H-M   'P 1'
#
loop_
_entity.id
_entity.type
_entity.pdbx_description
1 polymer ?
#
loop_
_entity_poly.entity_id
_entity_poly.type
_entity_poly.pdbx_seq_one_letter_code
_entity_poly.pdbx_strand_id
1 'polypeptide(L)'
;HEHWDHNAVEILAGKPQVIRGEGVFRLGGITITGFSSFHDQTQGRDRGKNTIYKISAEGMELLHLGDLGHILSPREIEAIGRVDILLLPVGGTYTIDARQALETMQQLNPRITIPMHYQTPHVKISLAPLEA
;
A
#
# COMPACT_ATOMS: atom_id res chain seq x y z
N HIS A 1 2.87 -4.26 -6.79
CA HIS A 1 2.37 -5.55 -7.30
C HIS A 1 2.64 -5.60 -8.82
N GLU A 2 2.49 -6.75 -9.49
CA GLU A 2 2.73 -6.88 -10.94
C GLU A 2 1.48 -6.50 -11.74
N HIS A 3 1.12 -5.22 -11.75
CA HIS A 3 0.07 -4.69 -12.62
C HIS A 3 0.68 -3.86 -13.74
N TRP A 4 0.01 -3.78 -14.88
CA TRP A 4 0.53 -3.12 -16.08
C TRP A 4 0.78 -1.62 -15.89
N ASP A 5 0.11 -1.00 -14.91
CA ASP A 5 0.18 0.42 -14.55
C ASP A 5 1.06 0.69 -13.32
N HIS A 6 1.71 -0.34 -12.78
CA HIS A 6 2.54 -0.26 -11.59
C HIS A 6 3.93 -0.84 -11.80
N ASN A 7 4.87 -0.43 -10.95
CA ASN A 7 6.16 -1.11 -10.80
C ASN A 7 7.01 -1.10 -12.08
N ALA A 8 7.18 0.09 -12.67
CA ALA A 8 7.96 0.37 -13.89
C ALA A 8 9.49 0.23 -13.66
N VAL A 9 9.93 -0.98 -13.30
CA VAL A 9 11.34 -1.28 -12.99
C VAL A 9 12.22 -1.11 -14.23
N GLU A 10 11.67 -1.40 -15.41
CA GLU A 10 12.36 -1.38 -16.71
C GLU A 10 12.86 0.01 -17.12
N ILE A 11 12.29 1.08 -16.58
CA ILE A 11 12.72 2.46 -16.85
C ILE A 11 13.70 3.00 -15.81
N LEU A 12 13.99 2.24 -14.74
CA LEU A 12 14.94 2.67 -13.71
C LEU A 12 16.38 2.56 -14.22
N ALA A 13 17.16 3.61 -14.00
CA ALA A 13 18.59 3.60 -14.30
C ALA A 13 19.37 2.73 -13.30
N GLY A 14 20.51 2.21 -13.74
CA GLY A 14 21.42 1.42 -12.89
C GLY A 14 21.07 -0.07 -12.81
N LYS A 15 21.43 -0.69 -11.69
CA LYS A 15 21.17 -2.12 -11.41
C LYS A 15 20.48 -2.26 -10.05
N PRO A 16 19.20 -1.86 -9.94
CA PRO A 16 18.49 -1.92 -8.67
C PRO A 16 18.31 -3.37 -8.21
N GLN A 17 18.31 -3.58 -6.90
CA GLN A 17 17.79 -4.81 -6.34
C GLN A 17 16.26 -4.71 -6.29
N VAL A 18 15.60 -5.64 -6.99
CA VAL A 18 14.14 -5.66 -7.09
C VAL A 18 13.58 -6.62 -6.05
N ILE A 19 12.72 -6.11 -5.16
CA ILE A 19 12.00 -6.91 -4.18
C ILE A 19 10.59 -7.16 -4.71
N ARG A 20 10.14 -8.42 -4.67
CA ARG A 20 8.81 -8.84 -5.11
C ARG A 20 8.21 -9.82 -4.12
N GLY A 21 6.90 -9.71 -3.94
CA GLY A 21 6.10 -10.63 -3.12
C GLY A 21 6.32 -10.46 -1.61
N GLU A 22 5.83 -11.47 -0.89
CA GLU A 22 5.80 -11.55 0.56
C GLU A 22 7.15 -11.96 1.15
N GLY A 23 7.35 -11.66 2.45
CA GLY A 23 8.52 -12.10 3.21
C GLY A 23 9.38 -10.95 3.71
N VAL A 24 10.51 -11.29 4.33
CA VAL A 24 11.41 -10.31 4.97
C VAL A 24 12.73 -10.23 4.20
N PHE A 25 13.05 -9.04 3.71
CA PHE A 25 14.24 -8.73 2.94
C PHE A 25 15.11 -7.76 3.74
N ARG A 26 16.41 -8.00 3.86
CA ARG A 26 17.33 -7.17 4.64
C ARG A 26 18.45 -6.64 3.75
N LEU A 27 18.57 -5.32 3.70
CA LEU A 27 19.47 -4.59 2.79
C LEU A 27 20.09 -3.40 3.52
N GLY A 28 21.38 -3.49 3.89
CA GLY A 28 22.16 -2.32 4.34
C GLY A 28 21.47 -1.47 5.41
N GLY A 29 21.04 -2.08 6.52
CA GLY A 29 20.35 -1.37 7.61
C GLY A 29 18.85 -1.13 7.39
N ILE A 30 18.33 -1.46 6.20
CA ILE A 30 16.91 -1.41 5.87
C ILE A 30 16.33 -2.83 5.95
N THR A 31 15.16 -2.97 6.56
CA THR A 31 14.35 -4.19 6.48
C THR A 31 13.07 -3.89 5.71
N ILE A 32 12.77 -4.68 4.69
CA ILE A 32 11.53 -4.58 3.93
C ILE A 32 10.73 -5.84 4.20
N THR A 33 9.50 -5.69 4.70
CA THR A 33 8.57 -6.79 4.95
C THR A 33 7.39 -6.68 3.99
N GLY A 34 7.17 -7.69 3.16
CA GLY A 34 6.00 -7.82 2.29
C GLY A 34 4.91 -8.65 2.96
N PHE A 35 3.68 -8.13 3.02
CA PHE A 35 2.49 -8.80 3.54
C PHE A 35 1.50 -9.08 2.40
N SER A 36 0.89 -10.26 2.41
CA SER A 36 -0.19 -10.61 1.50
C SER A 36 -1.42 -9.76 1.79
N SER A 37 -2.10 -9.31 0.74
CA SER A 37 -3.41 -8.66 0.79
C SER A 37 -4.09 -8.79 -0.58
N PHE A 38 -5.25 -8.19 -0.75
CA PHE A 38 -6.00 -8.26 -2.00
C PHE A 38 -6.36 -6.88 -2.51
N HIS A 39 -6.45 -6.78 -3.84
CA HIS A 39 -6.90 -5.57 -4.54
C HIS A 39 -8.45 -5.48 -4.58
N ASP A 40 -9.15 -6.44 -3.99
CA ASP A 40 -10.60 -6.44 -3.92
C ASP A 40 -11.10 -7.04 -2.59
N GLN A 41 -12.41 -6.97 -2.37
CA GLN A 41 -13.09 -7.52 -1.19
C GLN A 41 -13.40 -9.02 -1.33
N THR A 42 -13.07 -9.62 -2.47
CA THR A 42 -13.39 -11.00 -2.85
C THR A 42 -12.15 -11.90 -2.84
N GLN A 43 -11.14 -11.55 -2.03
CA GLN A 43 -9.90 -12.32 -1.86
C GLN A 43 -9.10 -12.46 -3.18
N GLY A 44 -9.07 -11.39 -3.97
CA GLY A 44 -8.28 -11.30 -5.19
C GLY A 44 -8.93 -11.98 -6.39
N ARG A 45 -10.20 -12.42 -6.29
CA ARG A 45 -10.90 -13.05 -7.40
C ARG A 45 -11.15 -12.08 -8.56
N ASP A 46 -11.45 -10.82 -8.25
CA ASP A 46 -11.92 -9.86 -9.24
C ASP A 46 -10.78 -8.97 -9.76
N ARG A 47 -9.76 -8.69 -8.93
CA ARG A 47 -8.64 -7.77 -9.23
C ARG A 47 -7.26 -8.31 -8.85
N GLY A 48 -7.18 -9.50 -8.25
CA GLY A 48 -5.91 -10.15 -7.93
C GLY A 48 -5.31 -9.77 -6.57
N LYS A 49 -4.06 -10.18 -6.39
CA LYS A 49 -3.32 -10.00 -5.14
C LYS A 49 -2.69 -8.62 -5.07
N ASN A 50 -2.58 -8.10 -3.85
CA ASN A 50 -1.78 -6.93 -3.52
C ASN A 50 -0.70 -7.31 -2.50
N THR A 51 0.44 -6.61 -2.54
CA THR A 51 1.49 -6.77 -1.53
C THR A 51 1.68 -5.44 -0.84
N ILE A 52 1.42 -5.44 0.47
CA ILE A 52 1.71 -4.31 1.34
C ILE A 52 3.19 -4.39 1.70
N TYR A 53 3.92 -3.28 1.61
CA TYR A 53 5.32 -3.23 2.00
C TYR A 53 5.51 -2.35 3.23
N LYS A 54 6.11 -2.91 4.28
CA LYS A 54 6.65 -2.13 5.39
C LYS A 54 8.16 -1.98 5.22
N ILE A 55 8.64 -0.76 5.24
CA ILE A 55 10.05 -0.40 5.14
C ILE A 55 10.49 0.13 6.51
N SER A 56 11.34 -0.63 7.17
CA SER A 56 11.92 -0.31 8.47
C SER A 56 13.36 0.18 8.26
N ALA A 57 13.64 1.43 8.58
CA ALA A 57 14.97 2.03 8.45
C ALA A 57 15.14 3.10 9.53
N GLU A 58 16.34 3.19 10.12
CA GLU A 58 16.71 4.26 11.07
C GLU A 58 15.71 4.45 12.23
N GLY A 59 15.07 3.37 12.68
CA GLY A 59 14.08 3.38 13.77
C GLY A 59 12.67 3.84 13.38
N MET A 60 12.42 4.04 12.08
CA MET A 60 11.15 4.47 11.50
C MET A 60 10.49 3.34 10.69
N GLU A 61 9.16 3.26 10.77
CA GLU A 61 8.34 2.27 10.07
C GLU A 61 7.42 2.97 9.04
N LEU A 62 7.76 2.86 7.75
CA LEU A 62 6.91 3.33 6.65
C LEU A 62 6.09 2.17 6.10
N LEU A 63 4.77 2.32 6.00
CA LEU A 63 3.88 1.34 5.41
C LEU A 63 3.28 1.85 4.09
N HIS A 64 3.55 1.14 3.01
CA HIS A 64 2.95 1.35 1.69
C HIS A 64 1.85 0.32 1.46
N LEU A 65 0.59 0.74 1.48
CA LEU A 65 -0.55 -0.19 1.35
C LEU A 65 -0.75 -0.74 -0.07
N GLY A 66 -0.11 -0.13 -1.08
CA GLY A 66 -0.33 -0.52 -2.47
C GLY A 66 -1.78 -0.25 -2.86
N ASP A 67 -2.37 -1.20 -3.59
CA ASP A 67 -3.74 -1.09 -4.08
C ASP A 67 -4.70 -1.83 -3.15
N LEU A 68 -4.62 -1.56 -1.84
CA LEU A 68 -5.47 -2.24 -0.87
C LEU A 68 -6.95 -2.07 -1.25
N GLY A 69 -7.66 -3.20 -1.41
CA GLY A 69 -9.06 -3.23 -1.82
C GLY A 69 -10.04 -3.66 -0.73
N HIS A 70 -9.57 -3.88 0.50
CA HIS A 70 -10.38 -4.30 1.64
C HIS A 70 -9.89 -3.68 2.95
N ILE A 71 -10.72 -3.73 3.99
CA ILE A 71 -10.29 -3.42 5.35
C ILE A 71 -9.34 -4.51 5.85
N LEU A 72 -8.28 -4.10 6.53
CA LEU A 72 -7.34 -5.02 7.16
C LEU A 72 -8.01 -5.73 8.34
N SER A 73 -7.83 -7.04 8.41
CA SER A 73 -8.27 -7.84 9.56
C SER A 73 -7.39 -7.56 10.78
N PRO A 74 -7.89 -7.82 12.01
CA PRO A 74 -7.10 -7.67 13.23
C PRO A 74 -5.76 -8.42 13.19
N ARG A 75 -5.72 -9.59 12.53
CA ARG A 75 -4.51 -10.40 12.36
C ARG A 75 -3.50 -9.73 11.43
N GLU A 76 -3.96 -9.08 10.35
CA GLU A 76 -3.08 -8.32 9.45
C GLU A 76 -2.53 -7.08 10.16
N ILE A 77 -3.36 -6.35 10.91
CA ILE A 77 -2.93 -5.21 11.71
C ILE A 77 -1.88 -5.62 12.74
N GLU A 78 -2.10 -6.72 13.47
CA GLU A 78 -1.14 -7.26 14.43
C GLU A 78 0.19 -7.64 13.75
N ALA A 79 0.14 -8.29 12.58
CA ALA A 79 1.33 -8.68 11.83
C ALA A 79 2.12 -7.47 11.29
N ILE A 80 1.42 -6.41 10.86
CA ILE A 80 2.01 -5.15 10.41
C ILE A 80 2.70 -4.46 11.58
N GLY A 81 2.05 -4.40 12.75
CA GLY A 81 2.57 -3.76 13.95
C GLY A 81 2.64 -2.24 13.84
N ARG A 82 3.65 -1.63 14.49
CA ARG A 82 3.82 -0.17 14.51
C ARG A 82 4.00 0.39 13.10
N VAL A 83 3.32 1.50 12.83
CA VAL A 83 3.46 2.34 11.63
C VAL A 83 3.71 3.78 12.06
N ASP A 84 4.75 4.41 11.51
CA ASP A 84 5.01 5.84 11.72
C ASP A 84 4.48 6.68 10.57
N ILE A 85 4.71 6.22 9.34
CA ILE A 85 4.27 6.88 8.10
C ILE A 85 3.42 5.90 7.31
N LEU A 86 2.21 6.31 6.96
CA LEU A 86 1.26 5.51 6.19
C LEU A 86 1.03 6.12 4.81
N LEU A 87 1.25 5.35 3.74
CA LEU A 87 0.81 5.68 2.39
C LEU A 87 -0.52 4.97 2.12
N LEU A 88 -1.60 5.73 2.00
CA LEU A 88 -2.98 5.25 2.10
C LEU A 88 -3.77 5.52 0.82
N PRO A 89 -4.24 4.50 0.08
CA PRO A 89 -5.12 4.73 -1.07
C PRO A 89 -6.51 5.18 -0.61
N VAL A 90 -7.15 6.11 -1.34
CA VAL A 90 -8.47 6.69 -0.96
C VAL A 90 -9.48 6.83 -2.12
N GLY A 91 -9.15 6.38 -3.33
CA GLY A 91 -9.94 6.67 -4.54
C GLY A 91 -11.21 5.85 -4.76
N GLY A 92 -11.47 4.82 -3.96
CA GLY A 92 -12.74 4.08 -3.87
C GLY A 92 -13.17 3.18 -5.05
N THR A 93 -12.69 3.42 -6.28
CA THR A 93 -13.10 2.60 -7.44
C THR A 93 -12.27 1.31 -7.58
N TYR A 94 -10.96 1.46 -7.44
CA TYR A 94 -10.00 0.38 -7.61
C TYR A 94 -9.43 -0.08 -6.26
N THR A 95 -9.33 0.84 -5.32
CA THR A 95 -8.86 0.61 -3.95
C THR A 95 -10.01 0.86 -2.97
N ILE A 96 -9.71 0.78 -1.67
CA ILE A 96 -10.62 1.24 -0.62
C ILE A 96 -11.10 2.70 -0.84
N ASP A 97 -12.30 2.98 -0.36
CA ASP A 97 -12.90 4.32 -0.37
C ASP A 97 -12.44 5.17 0.84
N ALA A 98 -12.87 6.45 0.87
CA ALA A 98 -12.49 7.38 1.94
C ALA A 98 -12.94 6.92 3.35
N ARG A 99 -14.08 6.25 3.47
CA ARG A 99 -14.58 5.75 4.76
C ARG A 99 -13.71 4.59 5.24
N GLN A 100 -13.42 3.66 4.34
CA GLN A 100 -12.58 2.50 4.62
C GLN A 100 -11.12 2.92 4.89
N ALA A 101 -10.63 3.94 4.20
CA ALA A 101 -9.33 4.54 4.44
C ALA A 101 -9.24 5.18 5.83
N LEU A 102 -10.28 5.90 6.26
CA LEU A 102 -10.35 6.45 7.62
C LEU A 102 -10.31 5.35 8.68
N GLU A 103 -11.07 4.28 8.50
CA GLU A 103 -11.06 3.13 9.41
C GLU A 103 -9.67 2.46 9.47
N THR A 104 -9.05 2.23 8.31
CA THR A 104 -7.70 1.64 8.20
C THR A 104 -6.66 2.53 8.90
N MET A 105 -6.74 3.85 8.70
CA MET A 105 -5.87 4.81 9.38
C MET A 105 -6.04 4.77 10.89
N GLN A 106 -7.27 4.69 11.39
CA GLN A 106 -7.56 4.59 12.82
C GLN A 106 -7.02 3.29 13.44
N GLN A 107 -7.15 2.17 12.73
CA GLN A 107 -6.62 0.87 13.18
C GLN A 107 -5.09 0.85 13.27
N LEU A 108 -4.41 1.45 12.28
CA LEU A 108 -2.94 1.49 12.24
C LEU A 108 -2.33 2.61 13.09
N ASN A 109 -3.12 3.64 13.41
CA ASN A 109 -2.74 4.79 14.22
C ASN A 109 -1.35 5.39 13.89
N PRO A 110 -1.08 5.76 12.62
CA PRO A 110 0.20 6.31 12.20
C PRO A 110 0.39 7.74 12.72
N ARG A 111 1.64 8.21 12.76
CA ARG A 111 1.94 9.62 13.08
C ARG A 111 1.71 10.55 11.89
N ILE A 112 1.98 10.05 10.68
CA ILE A 112 1.82 10.76 9.41
C ILE A 112 1.05 9.87 8.45
N THR A 113 0.01 10.40 7.82
CA THR A 113 -0.72 9.75 6.74
C THR A 113 -0.58 10.57 5.48
N ILE A 114 -0.19 9.92 4.37
CA ILE A 114 -0.08 10.51 3.05
C ILE A 114 -1.10 9.80 2.15
N PRO A 115 -2.18 10.47 1.72
CA PRO A 115 -3.15 9.88 0.82
C PRO A 115 -2.55 9.69 -0.59
N MET A 116 -2.97 8.64 -1.26
CA MET A 116 -2.61 8.31 -2.64
C MET A 116 -3.80 7.70 -3.39
N HIS A 117 -3.65 7.38 -4.68
CA HIS A 117 -4.69 6.76 -5.50
C HIS A 117 -6.02 7.53 -5.55
N TYR A 118 -5.99 8.86 -5.58
CA TYR A 118 -7.19 9.70 -5.71
C TYR A 118 -7.18 10.49 -7.03
N GLN A 119 -8.30 11.13 -7.36
CA GLN A 119 -8.43 11.93 -8.57
C GLN A 119 -7.47 13.12 -8.56
N THR A 120 -6.67 13.23 -9.62
CA THR A 120 -5.83 14.41 -9.88
C THR A 120 -6.11 14.94 -11.30
N PRO A 121 -5.65 16.15 -11.67
CA PRO A 121 -5.81 16.67 -13.02
C PRO A 121 -5.20 15.79 -14.14
N HIS A 122 -4.28 14.90 -13.79
CA HIS A 122 -3.56 14.05 -14.75
C HIS A 122 -4.13 12.64 -14.85
N VAL A 123 -4.99 12.24 -13.91
CA VAL A 123 -5.59 10.90 -13.86
C VAL A 123 -6.83 10.87 -14.72
N LYS A 124 -6.82 10.01 -15.76
CA LYS A 124 -7.92 9.88 -16.74
C LYS A 124 -9.00 8.88 -16.35
N ILE A 125 -8.69 8.01 -15.38
CA ILE A 125 -9.66 7.07 -14.82
C ILE A 125 -10.48 7.81 -13.75
N SER A 126 -11.77 7.48 -13.64
CA SER A 126 -12.65 8.09 -12.65
C SER A 126 -12.30 7.57 -11.26
N LEU A 127 -11.83 8.45 -10.38
CA LEU A 127 -11.58 8.18 -8.96
C LEU A 127 -12.30 9.20 -8.10
N ALA A 128 -12.47 8.90 -6.81
CA ALA A 128 -12.88 9.92 -5.84
C ALA A 128 -11.77 10.97 -5.68
N PRO A 129 -12.10 12.28 -5.56
CA PRO A 129 -11.14 13.31 -5.19
C PRO A 129 -10.73 13.19 -3.71
N LEU A 130 -9.63 13.85 -3.35
CA LEU A 130 -9.21 13.94 -1.95
C LEU A 130 -10.07 14.92 -1.14
N GLU A 131 -10.47 16.03 -1.75
CA GLU A 131 -11.34 17.05 -1.16
C GLU A 131 -12.78 16.84 -1.64
N ALA A 132 -13.74 16.95 -0.72
CA ALA A 132 -15.17 16.78 -0.97
C ALA A 132 -15.86 18.10 -1.34
#